data_AF-A0A9I3GJ59-F1
#
_entry.id   AF-A0A9I3GJ59-F1
#
_cell.length_a   1.000
_cell.length_b   1.000
_cell.length_c   1.000
_cell.angle_alpha   90.00
_cell.angle_beta   90.00
_cell.angle_gamma   90.00
#
_symmetry.space_group_name_H-M   'P 1'
#
loop_
_entity.id
_entity.type
_entity.pdbx_description
1 polymer ?
#
loop_
_entity_poly.entity_id
_entity_poly.type
_entity_poly.pdbx_seq_one_letter_code
_entity_poly.pdbx_strand_id
1 'polypeptide(L)'
;MTVLVFLLDNTPSMAQQTAANGEKLSYLDIAKRSVDLILKKRERTEHSEEDQYLLMTFDRPPDHVKACWTESLKDVKRAVSRVQITGTESIDRAIRRVFRLLNLERMVRGCDTYGSGRIPACAMPTFILLVTNKRTVGCDQDFVRFYRLPSHDPGALLTRQPYRWDQRLFSLVLRIPAHPPNMLPYDHPECSQETWRMQDMCRITGGMAYEVESLANLKMYVENLLHRTNVGMVVSFAMNSVEKVSGDGVNRHLVKINSAIIPCKTETSNSLATFNGNCTLSWPIPESYTIHSKLQNLPSRNAHPQLHVLPFWYNEPQYEQYFPVDKYHVCNHRVCRTILAHKCNTNMVKPIVLLDSNQKVPSVFGYLKPDAKRQHVHLFVLPFNYPELISLLDEFRLSPAAGGNRETVLKMTNYVKSVPAYYYLPLRKAFQSRMIGAWKFIPHPRCSYLPHELTLQIKFMSFKARKQRDKLFKCVQKQLDSDALFSRGGTNTGQSSKQLSSKQSIAHFINNQLTSHIRQGETVIFNGSTVTLPITRRAEDPLVGCTNLHDVNRRELIAAVMRMRHLFYHDPAENIARAGRTNIPSTLTGQHTDFPVVGQEVEQFHDIPSIRLRRQMLRDQWRKKYAGES
;
A
#
# COMPACT_ATOMS: atom_id res chain seq x y z
N MET A 1 4.83 -6.73 -8.51
CA MET A 1 4.93 -6.26 -7.10
C MET A 1 3.94 -5.13 -6.82
N THR A 2 3.02 -5.34 -5.87
CA THR A 2 2.04 -4.35 -5.40
C THR A 2 2.18 -4.14 -3.90
N VAL A 3 1.98 -2.92 -3.40
CA VAL A 3 2.05 -2.61 -1.97
C VAL A 3 0.64 -2.41 -1.41
N LEU A 4 0.25 -3.19 -0.41
CA LEU A 4 -1.01 -3.04 0.33
C LEU A 4 -0.73 -2.49 1.73
N VAL A 5 -1.30 -1.34 2.04
CA VAL A 5 -1.19 -0.68 3.34
C VAL A 5 -2.53 -0.74 4.06
N PHE A 6 -2.57 -1.42 5.20
CA PHE A 6 -3.72 -1.45 6.09
C PHE A 6 -3.53 -0.40 7.19
N LEU A 7 -4.38 0.62 7.18
CA LEU A 7 -4.46 1.62 8.24
C LEU A 7 -5.70 1.34 9.09
N LEU A 8 -5.49 0.71 10.24
CA LEU A 8 -6.57 0.36 11.17
C LEU A 8 -6.73 1.42 12.25
N ASP A 9 -7.93 1.97 12.36
CA ASP A 9 -8.31 2.76 13.52
C ASP A 9 -8.36 1.86 14.76
N ASN A 10 -7.54 2.19 15.74
CA ASN A 10 -7.51 1.55 17.04
C ASN A 10 -7.77 2.55 18.18
N THR A 11 -8.41 3.68 17.87
CA THR A 11 -8.81 4.66 18.88
C THR A 11 -9.94 4.13 19.76
N PRO A 12 -10.16 4.68 20.97
CA PRO A 12 -11.22 4.23 21.88
C PRO A 12 -12.63 4.17 21.27
N SER A 13 -12.92 4.97 20.22
CA SER A 13 -14.21 4.91 19.52
C SER A 13 -14.47 3.56 18.85
N MET A 14 -13.43 2.80 18.54
CA MET A 14 -13.53 1.46 17.94
C MET A 14 -13.90 0.37 18.95
N ALA A 15 -13.98 0.71 20.25
CA ALA A 15 -14.47 -0.18 21.31
C ALA A 15 -15.99 -0.36 21.29
N GLN A 16 -16.71 0.46 20.52
CA GLN A 16 -18.17 0.38 20.42
C GLN A 16 -18.61 -1.01 19.96
N GLN A 17 -19.57 -1.57 20.67
CA GLN A 17 -20.16 -2.88 20.38
C GLN A 17 -21.32 -2.76 19.40
N THR A 18 -21.42 -3.73 18.51
CA THR A 18 -22.49 -3.88 17.53
C THR A 18 -23.08 -5.28 17.64
N ALA A 19 -24.38 -5.40 17.42
CA ALA A 19 -25.06 -6.68 17.36
C ALA A 19 -25.17 -7.11 15.89
N ALA A 20 -24.11 -7.73 15.38
CA ALA A 20 -24.11 -8.20 14.00
C ALA A 20 -24.38 -9.70 13.98
N ASN A 21 -25.48 -10.11 13.34
CA ASN A 21 -25.90 -11.52 13.22
C ASN A 21 -26.04 -12.27 14.57
N GLY A 22 -26.45 -11.57 15.64
CA GLY A 22 -26.63 -12.16 16.97
C GLY A 22 -25.35 -12.24 17.83
N GLU A 23 -24.17 -11.93 17.28
CA GLU A 23 -22.92 -11.82 18.04
C GLU A 23 -22.65 -10.35 18.44
N LYS A 24 -22.16 -10.14 19.67
CA LYS A 24 -21.63 -8.84 20.11
C LYS A 24 -20.19 -8.70 19.62
N LEU A 25 -19.96 -7.80 18.66
CA LEU A 25 -18.65 -7.55 18.08
C LEU A 25 -18.28 -6.08 18.20
N SER A 26 -17.04 -5.79 18.57
CA SER A 26 -16.53 -4.42 18.52
C SER A 26 -16.26 -3.99 17.08
N TYR A 27 -16.24 -2.68 16.81
CA TYR A 27 -15.80 -2.18 15.50
C TYR A 27 -14.36 -2.58 15.19
N LEU A 28 -13.47 -2.67 16.19
CA LEU A 28 -12.12 -3.19 15.97
C LEU A 28 -12.14 -4.65 15.51
N ASP A 29 -13.00 -5.50 16.07
CA ASP A 29 -13.12 -6.91 15.65
C ASP A 29 -13.63 -7.01 14.21
N ILE A 30 -14.60 -6.17 13.83
CA ILE A 30 -15.09 -6.07 12.46
C ILE A 30 -13.98 -5.58 11.52
N ALA A 31 -13.17 -4.61 11.94
CA ALA A 31 -12.05 -4.11 11.16
C ALA A 31 -10.98 -5.20 10.93
N LYS A 32 -10.63 -5.98 11.96
CA LYS A 32 -9.73 -7.13 11.85
C LYS A 32 -10.29 -8.19 10.89
N ARG A 33 -11.57 -8.57 11.04
CA ARG A 33 -12.26 -9.50 10.14
C ARG A 33 -12.24 -8.99 8.68
N SER A 34 -12.36 -7.68 8.47
CA SER A 34 -12.31 -7.07 7.13
C SER A 34 -10.93 -7.25 6.47
N VAL A 35 -9.85 -7.01 7.22
CA VAL A 35 -8.48 -7.21 6.74
C VAL A 35 -8.23 -8.69 6.45
N ASP A 36 -8.65 -9.58 7.34
CA ASP A 36 -8.49 -11.03 7.14
C ASP A 36 -9.20 -11.53 5.88
N LEU A 37 -10.40 -11.01 5.60
CA LEU A 37 -11.14 -11.33 4.36
C LEU A 37 -10.39 -10.87 3.10
N ILE A 38 -9.77 -9.68 3.15
CA ILE A 38 -8.98 -9.14 2.03
C ILE A 38 -7.73 -9.98 1.82
N LEU A 39 -6.98 -10.26 2.90
CA LEU A 39 -5.78 -11.09 2.86
C LEU A 39 -6.08 -12.49 2.32
N LYS A 40 -7.16 -13.13 2.78
CA LYS A 40 -7.58 -14.47 2.33
C LYS A 40 -7.99 -14.49 0.85
N LYS A 41 -8.64 -13.43 0.36
CA LYS A 41 -8.99 -13.34 -1.06
C LYS A 41 -7.78 -13.03 -1.93
N ARG A 42 -6.85 -12.21 -1.44
CA ARG A 42 -5.62 -11.90 -2.16
C ARG A 42 -4.73 -13.14 -2.28
N GLU A 43 -4.61 -13.95 -1.23
CA GLU A 43 -3.88 -15.24 -1.22
C GLU A 43 -4.36 -16.24 -2.29
N ARG A 44 -5.60 -16.13 -2.77
CA ARG A 44 -6.12 -16.95 -3.87
C ARG A 44 -5.76 -16.43 -5.27
N THR A 45 -5.19 -15.25 -5.36
CA THR A 45 -4.85 -14.60 -6.63
C THR A 45 -3.43 -14.99 -7.04
N GLU A 46 -3.23 -15.35 -8.31
CA GLU A 46 -1.96 -15.85 -8.88
C GLU A 46 -0.75 -14.89 -8.70
N HIS A 47 -0.99 -13.59 -8.49
CA HIS A 47 0.06 -12.57 -8.35
C HIS A 47 0.36 -12.19 -6.89
N SER A 48 -0.12 -12.97 -5.92
CA SER A 48 -0.04 -12.62 -4.49
C SER A 48 1.34 -12.79 -3.87
N GLU A 49 2.21 -13.62 -4.46
CA GLU A 49 3.56 -13.87 -3.94
C GLU A 49 4.47 -12.63 -4.02
N GLU A 50 4.20 -11.71 -4.94
CA GLU A 50 4.95 -10.46 -5.08
C GLU A 50 4.35 -9.29 -4.28
N ASP A 51 3.29 -9.50 -3.50
CA ASP A 51 2.67 -8.43 -2.74
C ASP A 51 3.43 -8.14 -1.45
N GLN A 52 3.54 -6.85 -1.14
CA GLN A 52 4.11 -6.38 0.12
C GLN A 52 3.03 -5.76 0.98
N TYR A 53 3.03 -6.11 2.26
CA TYR A 53 2.02 -5.66 3.22
C TYR A 53 2.63 -4.70 4.24
N LEU A 54 1.87 -3.70 4.63
CA LEU A 54 2.21 -2.78 5.72
C LEU A 54 0.98 -2.62 6.62
N LEU A 55 1.14 -2.83 7.92
CA LEU A 55 0.08 -2.62 8.91
C LEU A 55 0.42 -1.43 9.80
N MET A 56 -0.47 -0.44 9.81
CA MET A 56 -0.36 0.77 10.63
C MET A 56 -1.61 1.00 11.46
N THR A 57 -1.41 1.67 12.59
CA THR A 57 -2.44 2.01 13.60
C THR A 57 -2.34 3.49 14.01
N PHE A 58 -3.28 3.97 14.83
CA PHE A 58 -3.37 5.36 15.28
C PHE A 58 -2.54 5.61 16.56
N ASP A 59 -1.54 4.78 16.82
CA ASP A 59 -0.60 4.96 17.93
C ASP A 59 0.42 6.08 17.63
N ARG A 60 1.18 6.50 18.63
CA ARG A 60 2.31 7.42 18.45
C ARG A 60 3.54 6.70 17.86
N PRO A 61 4.41 7.38 17.10
CA PRO A 61 5.66 6.78 16.62
C PRO A 61 6.59 6.54 17.82
N PRO A 62 7.30 5.40 17.86
CA PRO A 62 7.48 4.41 16.79
C PRO A 62 6.38 3.34 16.70
N ASP A 63 5.52 3.16 17.71
CA ASP A 63 4.61 2.00 17.84
C ASP A 63 3.46 1.93 16.82
N HIS A 64 3.22 3.00 16.07
CA HIS A 64 2.22 3.06 15.00
C HIS A 64 2.38 2.04 13.87
N VAL A 65 3.57 1.47 13.67
CA VAL A 65 3.82 0.43 12.64
C VAL A 65 3.83 -0.93 13.33
N LYS A 66 2.94 -1.83 12.90
CA LYS A 66 2.77 -3.17 13.51
C LYS A 66 3.35 -4.29 12.65
N ALA A 67 3.40 -4.10 11.34
CA ALA A 67 4.01 -5.01 10.38
C ALA A 67 4.62 -4.20 9.24
N CYS A 68 5.79 -4.61 8.73
CA CYS A 68 6.57 -3.95 7.69
C CYS A 68 6.65 -4.77 6.38
N TRP A 69 7.15 -4.13 5.30
CA TRP A 69 7.16 -4.64 3.92
C TRP A 69 7.93 -5.95 3.68
N THR A 70 8.79 -6.35 4.62
CA THR A 70 9.63 -7.54 4.55
C THR A 70 9.00 -8.76 5.22
N GLU A 71 7.84 -8.58 5.87
CA GLU A 71 7.20 -9.62 6.67
C GLU A 71 6.32 -10.54 5.82
N SER A 72 6.21 -11.79 6.25
CA SER A 72 5.38 -12.77 5.57
C SER A 72 3.89 -12.49 5.81
N LEU A 73 3.03 -12.99 4.93
CA LEU A 73 1.57 -12.92 5.11
C LEU A 73 1.11 -13.47 6.47
N LYS A 74 1.81 -14.48 7.00
CA LYS A 74 1.51 -15.09 8.31
C LYS A 74 1.82 -14.11 9.45
N ASP A 75 2.91 -13.38 9.36
CA ASP A 75 3.30 -12.39 10.37
C ASP A 75 2.34 -11.21 10.37
N VAL A 76 1.88 -10.77 9.20
CA VAL A 76 0.85 -9.73 9.06
C VAL A 76 -0.47 -10.20 9.68
N LYS A 77 -0.95 -11.41 9.37
CA LYS A 77 -2.16 -11.98 10.00
C LYS A 77 -2.02 -12.06 11.53
N ARG A 78 -0.84 -12.41 12.03
CA ARG A 78 -0.53 -12.41 13.48
C ARG A 78 -0.51 -10.99 14.06
N ALA A 79 0.00 -10.01 13.34
CA ALA A 79 0.02 -8.62 13.78
C ALA A 79 -1.40 -8.03 13.84
N VAL A 80 -2.27 -8.35 12.86
CA VAL A 80 -3.68 -7.93 12.84
C VAL A 80 -4.44 -8.46 14.06
N SER A 81 -4.29 -9.74 14.39
CA SER A 81 -5.00 -10.34 15.53
C SER A 81 -4.60 -9.69 16.87
N ARG A 82 -3.34 -9.27 16.99
CA ARG A 82 -2.76 -8.62 18.17
C ARG A 82 -3.10 -7.14 18.34
N VAL A 83 -3.70 -6.47 17.34
CA VAL A 83 -4.03 -5.04 17.46
C VAL A 83 -4.96 -4.81 18.65
N GLN A 84 -4.59 -3.88 19.52
CA GLN A 84 -5.38 -3.46 20.69
C GLN A 84 -5.82 -2.01 20.55
N ILE A 85 -6.81 -1.63 21.35
CA ILE A 85 -7.37 -0.28 21.39
C ILE A 85 -6.43 0.64 22.19
N THR A 86 -5.42 1.17 21.52
CA THR A 86 -4.38 2.04 22.10
C THR A 86 -4.21 3.37 21.37
N GLY A 87 -4.99 3.58 20.30
CA GLY A 87 -4.84 4.71 19.39
C GLY A 87 -5.14 6.04 20.07
N THR A 88 -4.23 7.00 19.90
CA THR A 88 -4.34 8.34 20.51
C THR A 88 -4.31 9.47 19.48
N GLU A 89 -3.95 9.17 18.23
CA GLU A 89 -3.77 10.18 17.20
C GLU A 89 -5.04 10.42 16.38
N SER A 90 -5.08 11.58 15.72
CA SER A 90 -6.15 11.87 14.75
C SER A 90 -5.93 11.10 13.45
N ILE A 91 -7.03 10.91 12.72
CA ILE A 91 -7.05 10.29 11.39
C ILE A 91 -6.08 10.98 10.43
N ASP A 92 -6.01 12.30 10.49
CA ASP A 92 -5.16 13.06 9.60
C ASP A 92 -3.67 12.81 9.83
N ARG A 93 -3.27 12.74 11.10
CA ARG A 93 -1.88 12.45 11.46
C ARG A 93 -1.52 11.02 11.09
N ALA A 94 -2.44 10.08 11.24
CA ALA A 94 -2.25 8.69 10.85
C ALA A 94 -2.02 8.56 9.33
N ILE A 95 -2.89 9.17 8.52
CA ILE A 95 -2.74 9.19 7.04
C ILE A 95 -1.46 9.92 6.63
N ARG A 96 -1.13 11.08 7.24
CA ARG A 96 0.13 11.80 6.95
C ARG A 96 1.35 10.91 7.20
N ARG A 97 1.33 10.09 8.26
CA ARG A 97 2.41 9.14 8.57
C ARG A 97 2.50 8.01 7.56
N VAL A 98 1.37 7.50 7.06
CA VAL A 98 1.35 6.53 5.95
C VAL A 98 2.06 7.11 4.73
N PHE A 99 1.68 8.33 4.30
CA PHE A 99 2.33 8.99 3.16
C PHE A 99 3.81 9.26 3.39
N ARG A 100 4.20 9.64 4.61
CA ARG A 100 5.61 9.83 4.98
C ARG A 100 6.39 8.53 4.83
N LEU A 101 5.88 7.42 5.37
CA LEU A 101 6.56 6.12 5.33
C LEU A 101 6.67 5.60 3.89
N LEU A 102 5.62 5.76 3.09
CA LEU A 102 5.64 5.46 1.65
C LEU A 102 6.66 6.32 0.91
N ASN A 103 6.73 7.62 1.20
CA ASN A 103 7.72 8.51 0.58
C ASN A 103 9.16 8.08 0.88
N LEU A 104 9.44 7.66 2.13
CA LEU A 104 10.75 7.11 2.49
C LEU A 104 11.09 5.88 1.63
N GLU A 105 10.16 4.94 1.51
CA GLU A 105 10.40 3.72 0.72
C GLU A 105 10.60 4.02 -0.77
N ARG A 106 9.83 4.95 -1.33
CA ARG A 106 9.99 5.39 -2.73
C ARG A 106 11.33 6.04 -3.00
N MET A 107 11.82 6.87 -2.07
CA MET A 107 13.14 7.49 -2.18
C MET A 107 14.28 6.46 -2.11
N VAL A 108 14.08 5.38 -1.35
CA VAL A 108 15.06 4.29 -1.25
C VAL A 108 15.06 3.42 -2.51
N ARG A 109 13.89 3.13 -3.08
CA ARG A 109 13.72 2.37 -4.33
C ARG A 109 14.08 3.18 -5.58
N GLY A 110 14.02 4.51 -5.51
CA GLY A 110 14.20 5.39 -6.66
C GLY A 110 13.00 5.39 -7.61
N CYS A 111 11.78 5.19 -7.11
CA CYS A 111 10.56 5.12 -7.92
C CYS A 111 10.25 6.46 -8.62
N ASP A 112 10.52 7.56 -7.93
CA ASP A 112 10.26 8.90 -8.45
C ASP A 112 11.50 9.41 -9.19
N THR A 113 11.49 9.28 -10.51
CA THR A 113 12.57 9.67 -11.43
C THR A 113 12.58 11.17 -11.70
N TYR A 114 12.72 11.99 -10.65
CA TYR A 114 12.73 13.44 -10.78
C TYR A 114 13.78 13.90 -11.79
N GLY A 115 13.36 14.70 -12.77
CA GLY A 115 14.23 15.20 -13.82
C GLY A 115 14.57 14.19 -14.93
N SER A 116 13.95 13.00 -14.91
CA SER A 116 14.12 11.99 -15.98
C SER A 116 12.77 11.55 -16.55
N GLY A 117 11.75 12.43 -16.51
CA GLY A 117 10.38 12.09 -16.86
C GLY A 117 9.70 11.25 -15.79
N ARG A 118 8.41 10.93 -15.97
CA ARG A 118 7.70 9.93 -15.17
C ARG A 118 7.73 8.61 -15.90
N ILE A 119 8.40 7.61 -15.33
CA ILE A 119 8.49 6.28 -15.93
C ILE A 119 7.47 5.36 -15.24
N PRO A 120 6.39 4.92 -15.93
CA PRO A 120 5.42 3.98 -15.39
C PRO A 120 6.03 2.67 -14.87
N ALA A 121 7.07 2.16 -15.54
CA ALA A 121 7.76 0.93 -15.12
C ALA A 121 8.47 1.04 -13.76
N CYS A 122 8.83 2.26 -13.32
CA CYS A 122 9.43 2.50 -12.01
C CYS A 122 8.39 2.77 -10.91
N ALA A 123 7.09 2.72 -11.24
CA ALA A 123 6.03 2.97 -10.28
C ALA A 123 6.01 1.91 -9.17
N MET A 124 5.50 2.30 -8.01
CA MET A 124 5.24 1.44 -6.87
C MET A 124 3.73 1.50 -6.58
N PRO A 125 2.92 0.66 -7.26
CA PRO A 125 1.48 0.63 -7.07
C PRO A 125 1.14 0.39 -5.61
N THR A 126 0.47 1.35 -4.98
CA THR A 126 0.14 1.30 -3.55
C THR A 126 -1.36 1.43 -3.34
N PHE A 127 -1.91 0.51 -2.55
CA PHE A 127 -3.30 0.50 -2.12
C PHE A 127 -3.37 0.72 -0.62
N ILE A 128 -3.88 1.86 -0.21
CA ILE A 128 -4.07 2.20 1.20
C ILE A 128 -5.52 1.92 1.55
N LEU A 129 -5.74 1.02 2.50
CA LEU A 129 -7.05 0.73 3.06
C LEU A 129 -7.14 1.29 4.47
N LEU A 130 -7.94 2.34 4.62
CA LEU A 130 -8.32 2.87 5.92
C LEU A 130 -9.59 2.18 6.41
N VAL A 131 -9.60 1.68 7.64
CA VAL A 131 -10.81 1.19 8.31
C VAL A 131 -11.02 2.01 9.57
N THR A 132 -12.15 2.72 9.66
CA THR A 132 -12.46 3.64 10.78
C THR A 132 -13.97 3.71 11.01
N ASN A 133 -14.40 4.22 12.15
CA ASN A 133 -15.80 4.57 12.40
C ASN A 133 -16.10 6.08 12.24
N LYS A 134 -15.11 6.88 11.79
CA LYS A 134 -15.23 8.33 11.63
C LYS A 134 -15.54 8.72 10.18
N ARG A 135 -16.57 9.56 9.97
CA ARG A 135 -16.94 10.11 8.65
C ARG A 135 -16.11 11.33 8.25
N THR A 136 -15.72 12.14 9.22
CA THR A 136 -15.02 13.41 8.99
C THR A 136 -13.53 13.28 9.25
N VAL A 137 -12.80 13.85 8.30
CA VAL A 137 -11.38 14.19 8.39
C VAL A 137 -11.33 15.64 8.92
N GLY A 138 -10.30 16.04 9.68
CA GLY A 138 -10.27 17.30 10.47
C GLY A 138 -10.66 18.60 9.73
N CYS A 139 -10.91 19.67 10.50
CA CYS A 139 -11.54 20.92 10.05
C CYS A 139 -10.63 21.89 9.24
N ASP A 140 -11.30 22.61 8.32
CA ASP A 140 -11.02 23.83 7.54
C ASP A 140 -9.83 23.97 6.56
N GLN A 141 -10.24 24.15 5.29
CA GLN A 141 -9.59 24.76 4.13
C GLN A 141 -8.19 24.23 3.73
N ASP A 142 -8.16 23.47 2.63
CA ASP A 142 -7.00 22.90 1.93
C ASP A 142 -6.42 21.57 2.46
N PHE A 143 -7.06 20.46 2.06
CA PHE A 143 -6.54 19.08 2.16
C PHE A 143 -5.04 18.98 1.81
N VAL A 144 -4.61 19.61 0.70
CA VAL A 144 -3.21 19.56 0.26
C VAL A 144 -2.25 20.18 1.28
N ARG A 145 -2.66 21.25 1.97
CA ARG A 145 -1.83 21.90 2.99
C ARG A 145 -1.78 21.05 4.26
N PHE A 146 -2.92 20.52 4.69
CA PHE A 146 -3.00 19.77 5.93
C PHE A 146 -2.22 18.45 5.88
N TYR A 147 -2.14 17.81 4.73
CA TYR A 147 -1.44 16.54 4.59
C TYR A 147 0.00 16.66 4.08
N ARG A 148 0.48 17.87 3.80
CA ARG A 148 1.84 18.10 3.30
C ARG A 148 2.87 17.50 4.25
N LEU A 149 3.85 16.82 3.66
CA LEU A 149 4.98 16.28 4.41
C LEU A 149 5.81 17.44 5.00
N PRO A 150 6.29 17.31 6.25
CA PRO A 150 7.19 18.30 6.83
C PRO A 150 8.41 18.56 5.94
N SER A 151 8.81 19.81 5.76
CA SER A 151 9.92 20.19 4.86
C SER A 151 11.26 19.53 5.18
N HIS A 152 11.45 19.07 6.43
CA HIS A 152 12.66 18.38 6.86
C HIS A 152 12.74 16.91 6.40
N ASP A 153 11.62 16.34 5.97
CA ASP A 153 11.56 14.98 5.44
C ASP A 153 12.25 14.90 4.08
N PRO A 154 13.04 13.84 3.83
CA PRO A 154 13.79 13.71 2.59
C PRO A 154 12.83 13.67 1.38
N GLY A 155 13.08 14.52 0.39
CA GLY A 155 12.27 14.59 -0.83
C GLY A 155 10.92 15.32 -0.70
N ALA A 156 10.55 15.84 0.48
CA ALA A 156 9.26 16.51 0.68
C ALA A 156 9.06 17.74 -0.21
N LEU A 157 10.12 18.47 -0.53
CA LEU A 157 10.07 19.66 -1.38
C LEU A 157 9.96 19.34 -2.89
N LEU A 158 10.25 18.10 -3.30
CA LEU A 158 10.23 17.70 -4.71
C LEU A 158 8.80 17.45 -5.22
N THR A 159 7.80 17.40 -4.34
CA THR A 159 6.40 17.13 -4.74
C THR A 159 5.44 17.99 -3.93
N ARG A 160 4.48 18.61 -4.62
CA ARG A 160 3.57 19.60 -4.01
C ARG A 160 2.54 18.97 -3.07
N GLN A 161 2.07 17.77 -3.43
CA GLN A 161 1.09 16.99 -2.70
C GLN A 161 1.76 15.79 -1.99
N PRO A 162 1.15 15.26 -0.90
CA PRO A 162 1.74 14.18 -0.11
C PRO A 162 1.58 12.78 -0.71
N TYR A 163 0.63 12.61 -1.63
CA TYR A 163 0.37 11.37 -2.36
C TYR A 163 1.03 11.37 -3.74
N ARG A 164 1.03 10.22 -4.41
CA ARG A 164 1.61 10.02 -5.75
C ARG A 164 0.56 9.46 -6.72
N TRP A 165 0.84 9.60 -8.02
CA TRP A 165 -0.01 9.11 -9.11
C TRP A 165 -0.32 7.60 -9.08
N ASP A 166 0.47 6.80 -8.40
CA ASP A 166 0.33 5.34 -8.29
C ASP A 166 -0.17 4.90 -6.90
N GLN A 167 -0.65 5.84 -6.08
CA GLN A 167 -1.20 5.60 -4.74
C GLN A 167 -2.71 5.82 -4.74
N ARG A 168 -3.46 4.82 -4.28
CA ARG A 168 -4.92 4.89 -4.13
C ARG A 168 -5.32 4.69 -2.68
N LEU A 169 -6.16 5.58 -2.17
CA LEU A 169 -6.75 5.47 -0.84
C LEU A 169 -8.20 4.98 -0.94
N PHE A 170 -8.49 3.90 -0.24
CA PHE A 170 -9.82 3.38 0.01
C PHE A 170 -10.14 3.53 1.49
N SER A 171 -11.41 3.83 1.80
CA SER A 171 -11.86 3.94 3.19
C SER A 171 -13.09 3.06 3.40
N LEU A 172 -13.09 2.29 4.49
CA LEU A 172 -14.26 1.57 5.01
C LEU A 172 -14.70 2.28 6.30
N VAL A 173 -15.82 3.00 6.22
CA VAL A 173 -16.40 3.70 7.37
C VAL A 173 -17.45 2.79 8.00
N LEU A 174 -17.17 2.27 9.19
CA LEU A 174 -18.04 1.35 9.91
C LEU A 174 -19.19 2.10 10.59
N ARG A 175 -20.43 1.77 10.20
CA ARG A 175 -21.69 2.32 10.73
C ARG A 175 -22.74 1.23 10.90
N ILE A 176 -22.32 0.12 11.51
CA ILE A 176 -23.23 -0.98 11.83
C ILE A 176 -24.02 -0.59 13.08
N PRO A 177 -25.36 -0.55 13.04
CA PRO A 177 -26.18 -0.20 14.19
C PRO A 177 -26.08 -1.28 15.28
N ALA A 178 -26.30 -0.87 16.53
CA ALA A 178 -26.30 -1.78 17.68
C ALA A 178 -27.62 -2.55 17.84
N HIS A 179 -28.70 -2.11 17.17
CA HIS A 179 -30.03 -2.69 17.25
C HIS A 179 -30.40 -3.39 15.93
N PRO A 180 -31.16 -4.50 15.97
CA PRO A 180 -31.69 -5.12 14.76
C PRO A 180 -32.59 -4.12 14.02
N PRO A 181 -32.62 -4.14 12.68
CA PRO A 181 -33.31 -3.12 11.85
C PRO A 181 -34.84 -3.07 12.01
N ASN A 182 -35.43 -3.88 12.90
CA ASN A 182 -36.89 -4.09 13.00
C ASN A 182 -37.57 -3.35 14.17
N MET A 183 -36.93 -2.37 14.81
CA MET A 183 -37.59 -1.57 15.86
C MET A 183 -37.48 -0.07 15.55
N LEU A 184 -38.58 0.46 15.02
CA LEU A 184 -38.95 1.86 14.76
C LEU A 184 -38.38 2.53 13.49
N PRO A 185 -39.24 3.16 12.65
CA PRO A 185 -38.80 4.17 11.70
C PRO A 185 -38.48 5.43 12.50
N TYR A 186 -37.27 5.50 13.05
CA TYR A 186 -36.76 6.79 13.50
C TYR A 186 -36.39 7.55 12.23
N ASP A 187 -37.18 8.56 11.89
CA ASP A 187 -36.72 9.66 11.04
C ASP A 187 -35.47 10.23 11.70
N HIS A 188 -34.31 9.66 11.36
CA HIS A 188 -33.08 10.40 11.50
C HIS A 188 -33.27 11.59 10.57
N PRO A 189 -33.24 12.84 11.08
CA PRO A 189 -33.16 13.98 10.19
C PRO A 189 -31.99 13.67 9.27
N GLU A 190 -32.24 13.63 7.96
CA GLU A 190 -31.24 13.36 6.93
C GLU A 190 -29.97 14.04 7.38
N CYS A 191 -29.02 13.24 7.87
CA CYS A 191 -27.88 13.75 8.63
C CYS A 191 -27.20 14.75 7.70
N SER A 192 -27.44 16.03 8.02
CA SER A 192 -27.22 17.19 7.16
C SER A 192 -25.90 17.02 6.46
N GLN A 193 -25.87 16.91 5.12
CA GLN A 193 -24.69 16.75 4.25
C GLN A 193 -23.35 17.05 4.95
N GLU A 194 -22.93 16.21 5.90
CA GLU A 194 -21.74 16.44 6.68
C GLU A 194 -20.68 16.01 5.71
N THR A 195 -20.18 17.02 5.00
CA THR A 195 -19.39 16.92 3.78
C THR A 195 -18.53 15.69 3.90
N TRP A 196 -18.85 14.66 3.12
CA TRP A 196 -18.17 13.38 3.19
C TRP A 196 -16.79 13.56 2.54
N ARG A 197 -15.92 14.32 3.24
CA ARG A 197 -14.58 14.74 2.82
C ARG A 197 -13.68 13.54 2.64
N MET A 198 -14.01 12.43 3.31
CA MET A 198 -13.40 11.13 3.09
C MET A 198 -13.58 10.64 1.65
N GLN A 199 -14.77 10.80 1.00
CA GLN A 199 -14.87 10.46 -0.43
C GLN A 199 -13.96 11.37 -1.23
N ASP A 200 -13.96 12.67 -0.94
CA ASP A 200 -13.25 13.62 -1.77
C ASP A 200 -11.75 13.33 -1.75
N MET A 201 -11.21 13.02 -0.57
CA MET A 201 -9.85 12.52 -0.43
C MET A 201 -9.62 11.21 -1.22
N CYS A 202 -10.49 10.22 -1.05
CA CYS A 202 -10.35 8.94 -1.78
C CYS A 202 -10.42 9.16 -3.30
N ARG A 203 -11.37 9.96 -3.78
CA ARG A 203 -11.58 10.35 -5.19
C ARG A 203 -10.36 11.06 -5.76
N ILE A 204 -9.75 11.99 -5.02
CA ILE A 204 -8.53 12.68 -5.46
C ILE A 204 -7.47 11.65 -5.80
N THR A 205 -7.23 10.66 -4.93
CA THR A 205 -6.24 9.58 -5.15
C THR A 205 -6.71 8.48 -6.13
N GLY A 206 -7.90 8.58 -6.72
CA GLY A 206 -8.47 7.56 -7.61
C GLY A 206 -9.03 6.31 -6.89
N GLY A 207 -9.25 6.38 -5.59
CA GLY A 207 -9.93 5.36 -4.79
C GLY A 207 -11.36 5.76 -4.41
N MET A 208 -11.97 5.01 -3.49
CA MET A 208 -13.37 5.16 -3.07
C MET A 208 -13.52 4.95 -1.57
N ALA A 209 -14.40 5.71 -0.94
CA ALA A 209 -14.85 5.40 0.40
C ALA A 209 -16.20 4.66 0.35
N TYR A 210 -16.39 3.71 1.26
CA TYR A 210 -17.59 2.90 1.42
C TYR A 210 -18.10 3.05 2.84
N GLU A 211 -19.41 3.16 2.98
CA GLU A 211 -20.08 3.16 4.27
C GLU A 211 -20.64 1.76 4.57
N VAL A 212 -20.22 1.17 5.68
CA VAL A 212 -20.55 -0.21 6.03
C VAL A 212 -21.65 -0.22 7.08
N GLU A 213 -22.88 -0.49 6.64
CA GLU A 213 -24.06 -0.59 7.51
C GLU A 213 -24.30 -2.02 8.01
N SER A 214 -23.79 -3.03 7.29
CA SER A 214 -23.98 -4.45 7.63
C SER A 214 -22.75 -5.30 7.27
N LEU A 215 -22.61 -6.47 7.91
CA LEU A 215 -21.55 -7.43 7.58
C LEU A 215 -21.70 -8.05 6.18
N ALA A 216 -22.91 -8.09 5.63
CA ALA A 216 -23.14 -8.52 4.25
C ALA A 216 -22.60 -7.48 3.26
N ASN A 217 -22.90 -6.20 3.50
CA ASN A 217 -22.40 -5.09 2.69
C ASN A 217 -20.87 -5.04 2.74
N LEU A 218 -20.28 -5.30 3.90
CA LEU A 218 -18.82 -5.39 4.05
C LEU A 218 -18.18 -6.39 3.08
N LYS A 219 -18.73 -7.62 2.99
CA LYS A 219 -18.20 -8.65 2.09
C LYS A 219 -18.26 -8.21 0.62
N MET A 220 -19.38 -7.61 0.22
CA MET A 220 -19.58 -7.08 -1.14
C MET A 220 -18.62 -5.92 -1.43
N TYR A 221 -18.41 -4.99 -0.48
CA TYR A 221 -17.47 -3.88 -0.67
C TYR A 221 -16.03 -4.36 -0.75
N VAL A 222 -15.64 -5.36 0.04
CA VAL A 222 -14.33 -6.01 -0.06
C VAL A 222 -14.13 -6.63 -1.44
N GLU A 223 -15.14 -7.28 -2.01
CA GLU A 223 -15.07 -7.81 -3.39
C GLU A 223 -14.91 -6.70 -4.41
N ASN A 224 -15.73 -5.66 -4.32
CA ASN A 224 -15.65 -4.51 -5.22
C ASN A 224 -14.30 -3.78 -5.12
N LEU A 225 -13.72 -3.70 -3.92
CA LEU A 225 -12.40 -3.13 -3.70
C LEU A 225 -11.33 -3.95 -4.41
N LEU A 226 -11.34 -5.27 -4.25
CA LEU A 226 -10.36 -6.16 -4.89
C LEU A 226 -10.40 -6.05 -6.41
N HIS A 227 -11.58 -6.00 -7.03
CA HIS A 227 -11.70 -5.76 -8.48
C HIS A 227 -11.14 -4.40 -8.93
N ARG A 228 -11.08 -3.42 -8.03
CA ARG A 228 -10.53 -2.08 -8.28
C ARG A 228 -9.05 -1.95 -7.92
N THR A 229 -8.43 -3.02 -7.39
CA THR A 229 -6.98 -3.07 -7.11
C THR A 229 -6.11 -3.40 -8.33
N ASN A 230 -6.63 -3.21 -9.55
CA ASN A 230 -5.83 -3.33 -10.77
C ASN A 230 -4.75 -2.25 -10.80
N VAL A 231 -3.53 -2.59 -11.17
CA VAL A 231 -2.43 -1.63 -11.27
C VAL A 231 -2.77 -0.52 -12.28
N GLY A 232 -2.60 0.73 -11.87
CA GLY A 232 -2.96 1.88 -12.68
C GLY A 232 -2.44 3.18 -12.08
N MET A 233 -2.36 4.19 -12.92
CA MET A 233 -1.82 5.51 -12.61
C MET A 233 -2.92 6.56 -12.75
N VAL A 234 -2.99 7.48 -11.80
CA VAL A 234 -3.93 8.59 -11.81
C VAL A 234 -3.32 9.75 -12.58
N VAL A 235 -4.04 10.18 -13.60
CA VAL A 235 -3.66 11.25 -14.52
C VAL A 235 -4.76 12.31 -14.51
N SER A 236 -4.39 13.58 -14.50
CA SER A 236 -5.37 14.67 -14.56
C SER A 236 -5.48 15.14 -16.00
N PHE A 237 -6.68 15.17 -16.56
CA PHE A 237 -6.94 15.70 -17.88
C PHE A 237 -7.53 17.10 -17.74
N ALA A 238 -6.89 18.08 -18.38
CA ALA A 238 -7.42 19.41 -18.59
C ALA A 238 -8.01 19.47 -20.01
N MET A 239 -9.30 19.75 -20.09
CA MET A 239 -9.97 19.98 -21.36
C MET A 239 -10.50 21.41 -21.37
N ASN A 240 -10.10 22.18 -22.38
CA ASN A 240 -10.61 23.53 -22.54
C ASN A 240 -11.99 23.40 -23.19
N SER A 241 -13.01 24.02 -22.61
CA SER A 241 -14.31 24.12 -23.25
C SER A 241 -14.12 24.86 -24.56
N VAL A 242 -14.33 24.18 -25.68
CA VAL A 242 -14.32 24.83 -27.00
C VAL A 242 -15.54 25.75 -27.01
N GLU A 243 -15.34 27.04 -26.76
CA GLU A 243 -16.31 28.04 -27.19
C GLU A 243 -16.49 27.84 -28.69
N LYS A 244 -17.74 27.68 -29.13
CA LYS A 244 -18.10 27.43 -30.53
C LYS A 244 -17.61 28.61 -31.37
N VAL A 245 -16.44 28.47 -32.00
CA VAL A 245 -15.98 29.45 -32.99
C VAL A 245 -16.55 29.04 -34.34
N SER A 246 -17.72 29.60 -34.68
CA SER A 246 -18.18 29.71 -36.05
C SER A 246 -17.19 30.62 -36.80
N GLY A 247 -16.50 30.11 -37.82
CA GLY A 247 -15.61 30.95 -38.62
C GLY A 247 -14.58 30.18 -39.44
N ASP A 248 -14.86 30.14 -40.73
CA ASP A 248 -14.08 29.61 -41.85
C ASP A 248 -12.61 30.12 -41.88
N GLY A 249 -11.70 29.31 -42.44
CA GLY A 249 -10.32 29.71 -42.73
C GLY A 249 -9.22 28.87 -42.06
N VAL A 250 -8.56 28.05 -42.88
CA VAL A 250 -7.54 27.03 -42.60
C VAL A 250 -6.19 27.57 -42.08
N ASN A 251 -5.98 28.89 -41.98
CA ASN A 251 -4.65 29.49 -41.71
C ASN A 251 -4.49 30.20 -40.35
N ARG A 252 -5.13 29.72 -39.27
CA ARG A 252 -4.93 30.24 -37.89
C ARG A 252 -4.48 29.21 -36.85
N HIS A 253 -3.93 28.06 -37.26
CA HIS A 253 -3.66 26.94 -36.35
C HIS A 253 -2.55 27.15 -35.32
N LEU A 254 -1.50 27.93 -35.60
CA LEU A 254 -0.38 28.10 -34.65
C LEU A 254 -0.61 29.26 -33.65
N VAL A 255 -1.30 30.32 -34.06
CA VAL A 255 -1.61 31.48 -33.19
C VAL A 255 -2.75 31.14 -32.20
N LYS A 256 -3.68 30.25 -32.58
CA LYS A 256 -4.80 29.83 -31.72
C LYS A 256 -4.42 28.82 -30.62
N ILE A 257 -3.27 28.14 -30.70
CA ILE A 257 -2.79 27.26 -29.63
C ILE A 257 -2.38 28.12 -28.42
N ASN A 258 -1.66 29.23 -28.64
CA ASN A 258 -1.25 30.12 -27.56
C ASN A 258 -2.41 30.91 -26.95
N SER A 259 -3.45 31.25 -27.73
CA SER A 259 -4.65 31.90 -27.19
C SER A 259 -5.67 30.93 -26.56
N ALA A 260 -5.69 29.65 -26.98
CA ALA A 260 -6.50 28.62 -26.32
C ALA A 260 -5.88 28.10 -25.02
N ILE A 261 -4.57 28.30 -24.79
CA ILE A 261 -3.85 27.93 -23.55
C ILE A 261 -3.94 29.04 -22.48
N ILE A 262 -4.55 30.19 -22.79
CA ILE A 262 -4.92 31.22 -21.80
C ILE A 262 -5.84 30.56 -20.75
N PRO A 263 -5.69 30.83 -19.44
CA PRO A 263 -6.46 30.20 -18.38
C PRO A 263 -7.92 30.70 -18.38
N CYS A 264 -8.69 30.38 -19.41
CA CYS A 264 -10.14 30.36 -19.34
C CYS A 264 -10.53 29.04 -18.67
N LYS A 265 -11.35 29.10 -17.60
CA LYS A 265 -11.78 28.01 -16.69
C LYS A 265 -11.51 26.60 -17.24
N THR A 266 -10.29 26.10 -17.05
CA THR A 266 -9.91 24.76 -17.52
C THR A 266 -10.47 23.74 -16.54
N GLU A 267 -11.45 22.97 -17.01
CA GLU A 267 -12.03 21.92 -16.19
C GLU A 267 -11.05 20.76 -16.11
N THR A 268 -10.44 20.59 -14.94
CA THR A 268 -9.52 19.48 -14.67
C THR A 268 -10.30 18.30 -14.11
N SER A 269 -9.93 17.10 -14.58
CA SER A 269 -10.53 15.88 -14.08
C SER A 269 -9.50 14.77 -13.89
N ASN A 270 -9.49 14.15 -12.72
CA ASN A 270 -8.60 13.02 -12.45
C ASN A 270 -9.24 11.74 -13.00
N SER A 271 -8.51 11.06 -13.86
CA SER A 271 -8.90 9.79 -14.45
C SER A 271 -7.85 8.74 -14.14
N LEU A 272 -8.31 7.52 -13.84
CA LEU A 272 -7.43 6.37 -13.68
C LEU A 272 -7.06 5.82 -15.06
N ALA A 273 -5.77 5.78 -15.36
CA ALA A 273 -5.19 5.12 -16.52
C ALA A 273 -4.62 3.76 -16.05
N THR A 274 -5.31 2.66 -16.35
CA THR A 274 -4.83 1.31 -16.08
C THR A 274 -4.05 0.79 -17.28
N PHE A 275 -3.10 -0.11 -17.05
CA PHE A 275 -2.43 -0.83 -18.13
C PHE A 275 -2.82 -2.30 -18.09
N ASN A 276 -2.90 -2.91 -19.26
CA ASN A 276 -3.03 -4.37 -19.37
C ASN A 276 -1.62 -4.97 -19.43
N GLY A 277 -1.46 -6.23 -19.04
CA GLY A 277 -0.16 -6.92 -18.92
C GLY A 277 0.75 -6.90 -20.17
N ASN A 278 0.23 -6.52 -21.34
CA ASN A 278 0.98 -6.43 -22.60
C ASN A 278 1.63 -5.05 -22.85
N CYS A 279 1.61 -4.12 -21.89
CA CYS A 279 2.21 -2.80 -22.08
C CYS A 279 3.72 -2.86 -21.89
N THR A 280 4.48 -2.39 -22.87
CA THR A 280 5.95 -2.35 -22.80
C THR A 280 6.48 -1.33 -21.79
N LEU A 281 5.64 -0.36 -21.37
CA LEU A 281 5.97 0.75 -20.46
C LEU A 281 7.28 1.46 -20.86
N SER A 282 7.47 1.60 -22.18
CA SER A 282 8.72 2.04 -22.79
C SER A 282 8.93 3.55 -22.69
N TRP A 283 7.84 4.32 -22.72
CA TRP A 283 7.89 5.78 -22.86
C TRP A 283 7.62 6.50 -21.54
N PRO A 284 8.53 7.39 -21.09
CA PRO A 284 8.24 8.28 -19.99
C PRO A 284 7.15 9.29 -20.36
N ILE A 285 6.35 9.70 -19.38
CA ILE A 285 5.54 10.92 -19.47
C ILE A 285 6.49 12.11 -19.23
N PRO A 286 6.47 13.16 -20.06
CA PRO A 286 7.41 14.27 -19.93
C PRO A 286 7.21 15.07 -18.63
N GLU A 287 8.27 15.75 -18.17
CA GLU A 287 8.17 16.68 -17.04
C GLU A 287 7.51 17.99 -17.48
N SER A 288 6.90 18.72 -16.53
CA SER A 288 6.28 20.03 -16.76
C SER A 288 7.26 21.20 -16.72
N TYR A 289 8.54 20.91 -16.80
CA TYR A 289 9.63 21.87 -16.74
C TYR A 289 10.82 21.36 -17.55
N THR A 290 11.54 22.27 -18.17
CA THR A 290 12.82 21.99 -18.81
C THR A 290 13.98 21.94 -17.80
N ILE A 291 14.92 21.04 -18.04
CA ILE A 291 16.16 20.96 -17.27
C ILE A 291 17.22 21.75 -18.02
N HIS A 292 17.83 22.70 -17.32
CA HIS A 292 18.93 23.50 -17.84
C HIS A 292 20.19 23.29 -17.00
N SER A 293 21.36 23.50 -17.60
CA SER A 293 22.66 23.35 -16.92
C SER A 293 22.82 24.25 -15.69
N LYS A 294 22.10 25.37 -15.63
CA LYS A 294 22.14 26.35 -14.53
C LYS A 294 21.12 26.09 -13.41
N LEU A 295 20.35 25.01 -13.48
CA LEU A 295 19.31 24.72 -12.50
C LEU A 295 19.92 24.29 -11.15
N GLN A 296 19.75 25.12 -10.11
CA GLN A 296 20.27 24.84 -8.77
C GLN A 296 19.38 23.91 -7.94
N ASN A 297 18.06 24.01 -8.11
CA ASN A 297 17.07 23.20 -7.39
C ASN A 297 15.99 22.70 -8.36
N LEU A 298 15.54 21.46 -8.16
CA LEU A 298 14.44 20.92 -8.96
C LEU A 298 13.11 21.55 -8.54
N PRO A 299 12.27 21.99 -9.50
CA PRO A 299 10.95 22.50 -9.19
C PRO A 299 10.04 21.40 -8.65
N SER A 300 9.14 21.76 -7.74
CA SER A 300 8.21 20.79 -7.13
C SER A 300 7.21 20.26 -8.15
N ARG A 301 7.17 18.93 -8.29
CA ARG A 301 6.28 18.19 -9.17
C ARG A 301 4.85 18.15 -8.64
N ASN A 302 3.85 18.18 -9.51
CA ASN A 302 2.49 17.76 -9.15
C ASN A 302 2.43 16.24 -8.94
N ALA A 303 1.59 15.74 -8.04
CA ALA A 303 1.39 14.30 -7.85
C ALA A 303 0.85 13.65 -9.14
N HIS A 304 -0.24 14.18 -9.70
CA HIS A 304 -0.81 13.73 -10.96
C HIS A 304 -0.28 14.60 -12.11
N PRO A 305 0.20 14.00 -13.22
CA PRO A 305 0.52 14.78 -14.42
C PRO A 305 -0.76 15.40 -14.97
N GLN A 306 -0.69 16.69 -15.33
CA GLN A 306 -1.79 17.42 -15.96
C GLN A 306 -1.60 17.37 -17.47
N LEU A 307 -2.46 16.58 -18.13
CA LEU A 307 -2.48 16.34 -19.56
C LEU A 307 -3.52 17.24 -20.20
N HIS A 308 -3.08 18.10 -21.12
CA HIS A 308 -3.97 19.00 -21.83
C HIS A 308 -4.40 18.33 -23.14
N VAL A 309 -5.71 18.14 -23.30
CA VAL A 309 -6.28 17.58 -24.52
C VAL A 309 -6.48 18.71 -25.52
N LEU A 310 -5.89 18.60 -26.71
CA LEU A 310 -6.08 19.61 -27.74
C LEU A 310 -7.55 19.61 -28.23
N PRO A 311 -8.09 20.78 -28.60
CA PRO A 311 -9.50 20.90 -28.96
C PRO A 311 -9.83 20.22 -30.30
N PHE A 312 -8.85 20.11 -31.20
CA PHE A 312 -9.03 19.60 -32.56
C PHE A 312 -8.77 18.10 -32.68
N TRP A 313 -9.44 17.47 -33.65
CA TRP A 313 -9.23 16.07 -34.02
C TRP A 313 -8.20 15.97 -35.14
N TYR A 314 -7.37 14.94 -35.09
CA TYR A 314 -6.33 14.65 -36.08
C TYR A 314 -6.46 13.21 -36.58
N ASN A 315 -5.93 12.94 -37.77
CA ASN A 315 -5.82 11.57 -38.27
C ASN A 315 -4.87 10.77 -37.37
N GLU A 316 -5.22 9.52 -37.13
CA GLU A 316 -4.36 8.59 -36.40
C GLU A 316 -2.99 8.47 -37.10
N PRO A 317 -1.88 8.66 -36.37
CA PRO A 317 -0.56 8.50 -36.95
C PRO A 317 -0.36 7.04 -37.38
N GLN A 318 0.13 6.83 -38.60
CA GLN A 318 0.55 5.52 -39.05
C GLN A 318 1.97 5.26 -38.53
N TYR A 319 2.11 4.24 -37.71
CA TYR A 319 3.39 3.79 -37.19
C TYR A 319 3.68 2.37 -37.68
N GLU A 320 4.95 2.00 -37.72
CA GLU A 320 5.38 0.65 -38.11
C GLU A 320 4.71 -0.41 -37.22
N GLN A 321 4.45 -1.60 -37.78
CA GLN A 321 3.72 -2.72 -37.15
C GLN A 321 4.32 -3.25 -35.82
N TYR A 322 5.40 -2.61 -35.38
CA TYR A 322 6.36 -3.06 -34.39
C TYR A 322 6.94 -1.92 -33.56
N PHE A 323 6.59 -0.65 -33.84
CA PHE A 323 7.03 0.46 -33.01
C PHE A 323 6.47 0.31 -31.59
N PRO A 324 7.28 0.44 -30.51
CA PRO A 324 6.77 0.30 -29.16
C PRO A 324 5.78 1.43 -28.89
N VAL A 325 4.53 1.09 -28.58
CA VAL A 325 3.50 2.07 -28.22
C VAL A 325 2.86 1.61 -26.93
N ASP A 326 2.82 2.50 -25.93
CA ASP A 326 2.22 2.17 -24.65
C ASP A 326 0.73 2.52 -24.69
N LYS A 327 -0.12 1.51 -24.47
CA LYS A 327 -1.59 1.63 -24.51
C LYS A 327 -2.17 1.54 -23.10
N TYR A 328 -2.70 2.64 -22.60
CA TYR A 328 -3.39 2.70 -21.31
C TYR A 328 -4.91 2.74 -21.51
N HIS A 329 -5.66 2.03 -20.68
CA HIS A 329 -7.12 2.12 -20.61
C HIS A 329 -7.50 3.24 -19.64
N VAL A 330 -8.27 4.22 -20.13
CA VAL A 330 -8.72 5.33 -19.30
C VAL A 330 -10.10 5.00 -18.76
N CYS A 331 -10.20 4.86 -17.43
CA CYS A 331 -11.45 4.61 -16.74
C CYS A 331 -12.46 5.75 -16.99
N ASN A 332 -13.74 5.39 -17.09
CA ASN A 332 -14.84 6.24 -17.54
C ASN A 332 -15.02 7.50 -16.67
N HIS A 333 -14.38 8.60 -17.08
CA HIS A 333 -14.55 9.94 -16.52
C HIS A 333 -15.21 10.88 -17.55
N ARG A 334 -15.49 12.12 -17.15
CA ARG A 334 -16.00 13.23 -17.97
C ARG A 334 -15.32 13.36 -19.34
N VAL A 335 -13.99 13.21 -19.41
CA VAL A 335 -13.22 13.29 -20.66
C VAL A 335 -13.55 12.13 -21.59
N CYS A 336 -13.72 10.92 -21.06
CA CYS A 336 -14.17 9.79 -21.86
C CYS A 336 -15.58 10.07 -22.40
N ARG A 337 -16.49 10.61 -21.58
CA ARG A 337 -17.85 10.97 -22.02
C ARG A 337 -17.84 12.02 -23.13
N THR A 338 -17.04 13.08 -23.03
CA THR A 338 -16.97 14.12 -24.07
C THR A 338 -16.41 13.59 -25.39
N ILE A 339 -15.39 12.73 -25.33
CA ILE A 339 -14.79 12.08 -26.51
C ILE A 339 -15.76 11.07 -27.14
N LEU A 340 -16.41 10.23 -26.32
CA LEU A 340 -17.37 9.23 -26.79
C LEU A 340 -18.67 9.85 -27.33
N ALA A 341 -19.09 11.02 -26.83
CA ALA A 341 -20.26 11.75 -27.33
C ALA A 341 -20.07 12.32 -28.74
N HIS A 342 -18.84 12.65 -29.13
CA HIS A 342 -18.55 13.13 -30.49
C HIS A 342 -18.57 11.96 -31.47
N LYS A 343 -19.53 11.95 -32.40
CA LYS A 343 -19.59 10.96 -33.49
C LYS A 343 -18.48 11.23 -34.53
N CYS A 344 -17.24 10.91 -34.20
CA CYS A 344 -16.11 10.95 -35.12
C CYS A 344 -15.86 9.58 -35.78
N ASN A 345 -15.22 9.57 -36.95
CA ASN A 345 -14.71 8.38 -37.61
C ASN A 345 -13.70 7.64 -36.70
N THR A 346 -13.57 6.33 -36.84
CA THR A 346 -12.70 5.46 -36.02
C THR A 346 -11.21 5.82 -36.11
N ASN A 347 -10.81 6.57 -37.14
CA ASN A 347 -9.42 6.95 -37.42
C ASN A 347 -9.06 8.34 -36.90
N MET A 348 -9.96 9.00 -36.16
CA MET A 348 -9.71 10.33 -35.59
C MET A 348 -9.27 10.23 -34.13
N VAL A 349 -8.21 10.94 -33.79
CA VAL A 349 -7.60 10.95 -32.45
C VAL A 349 -7.52 12.37 -31.88
N LYS A 350 -7.51 12.49 -30.55
CA LYS A 350 -7.26 13.76 -29.87
C LYS A 350 -5.85 13.80 -29.30
N PRO A 351 -4.93 14.61 -29.85
CA PRO A 351 -3.58 14.71 -29.31
C PRO A 351 -3.57 15.32 -27.91
N ILE A 352 -2.54 14.94 -27.16
CA ILE A 352 -2.29 15.39 -25.81
C ILE A 352 -0.95 16.08 -25.75
N VAL A 353 -0.94 17.20 -25.03
CA VAL A 353 0.26 17.94 -24.70
C VAL A 353 0.42 18.06 -23.19
N LEU A 354 1.65 18.24 -22.75
CA LEU A 354 1.97 18.59 -21.37
C LEU A 354 2.58 19.99 -21.41
N LEU A 355 1.94 20.94 -20.73
CA LEU A 355 2.39 22.33 -20.74
C LEU A 355 3.66 22.45 -19.89
N ASP A 356 4.71 22.93 -20.52
CA ASP A 356 5.93 23.37 -19.85
C ASP A 356 5.85 24.89 -19.65
N SER A 357 6.18 25.37 -18.45
CA SER A 357 6.24 26.80 -18.15
C SER A 357 7.15 27.60 -19.10
N ASN A 358 8.14 26.95 -19.72
CA ASN A 358 9.15 27.62 -20.54
C ASN A 358 9.00 27.39 -22.05
N GLN A 359 8.13 26.48 -22.49
CA GLN A 359 7.96 26.20 -23.93
C GLN A 359 6.89 27.12 -24.54
N LYS A 360 7.26 27.87 -25.57
CA LYS A 360 6.34 28.74 -26.34
C LYS A 360 5.36 27.97 -27.22
N VAL A 361 5.66 26.70 -27.53
CA VAL A 361 4.79 25.80 -28.31
C VAL A 361 4.76 24.45 -27.60
N PRO A 362 3.59 23.93 -27.21
CA PRO A 362 3.49 22.66 -26.53
C PRO A 362 3.71 21.49 -27.51
N SER A 363 4.64 20.60 -27.18
CA SER A 363 4.88 19.38 -27.98
C SER A 363 3.92 18.26 -27.60
N VAL A 364 3.40 17.56 -28.61
CA VAL A 364 2.55 16.37 -28.41
C VAL A 364 3.41 15.15 -28.08
N PHE A 365 2.95 14.30 -27.18
CA PHE A 365 3.65 13.06 -26.80
C PHE A 365 2.72 11.85 -26.74
N GLY A 366 1.44 12.04 -27.06
CA GLY A 366 0.45 10.98 -27.06
C GLY A 366 -0.90 11.48 -27.55
N TYR A 367 -1.88 10.57 -27.61
CA TYR A 367 -3.24 10.89 -28.02
C TYR A 367 -4.28 10.00 -27.35
N LEU A 368 -5.52 10.47 -27.32
CA LEU A 368 -6.70 9.70 -26.89
C LEU A 368 -7.42 9.15 -28.12
N LYS A 369 -7.74 7.87 -28.09
CA LYS A 369 -8.50 7.18 -29.12
C LYS A 369 -9.64 6.37 -28.49
N PRO A 370 -10.89 6.51 -28.97
CA PRO A 370 -11.97 5.64 -28.56
C PRO A 370 -11.77 4.21 -29.10
N ASP A 371 -12.17 3.22 -28.32
CA ASP A 371 -12.16 1.83 -28.77
C ASP A 371 -13.13 1.61 -29.95
N ALA A 372 -12.94 0.54 -30.73
CA ALA A 372 -13.78 0.21 -31.88
C ALA A 372 -15.26 0.07 -31.49
N LYS A 373 -15.53 -0.50 -30.31
CA LYS A 373 -16.88 -0.62 -29.73
C LYS A 373 -17.38 0.67 -29.07
N ARG A 374 -16.55 1.72 -28.99
CA ARG A 374 -16.82 3.02 -28.35
C ARG A 374 -17.29 2.94 -26.90
N GLN A 375 -16.92 1.87 -26.18
CA GLN A 375 -17.24 1.72 -24.76
C GLN A 375 -16.14 2.30 -23.86
N HIS A 376 -14.91 2.34 -24.37
CA HIS A 376 -13.72 2.74 -23.63
C HIS A 376 -12.89 3.74 -24.43
N VAL A 377 -12.06 4.51 -23.74
CA VAL A 377 -11.08 5.40 -24.34
C VAL A 377 -9.70 4.92 -23.92
N HIS A 378 -8.80 4.86 -24.89
CA HIS A 378 -7.42 4.49 -24.68
C HIS A 378 -6.52 5.70 -24.81
N LEU A 379 -5.56 5.80 -23.89
CA LEU A 379 -4.45 6.74 -23.96
C LEU A 379 -3.25 6.02 -24.58
N PHE A 380 -2.83 6.49 -25.74
CA PHE A 380 -1.62 6.04 -26.41
C PHE A 380 -0.49 7.01 -26.08
N VAL A 381 0.59 6.50 -25.49
CA VAL A 381 1.80 7.29 -25.18
C VAL A 381 2.90 6.90 -26.17
N LEU A 382 3.48 7.93 -26.77
CA LEU A 382 4.46 7.86 -27.84
C LEU A 382 5.70 8.70 -27.48
N PRO A 383 6.76 8.66 -28.32
CA PRO A 383 7.88 9.58 -28.20
C PRO A 383 7.45 11.04 -28.14
N PHE A 384 8.30 11.83 -27.50
CA PHE A 384 8.15 13.27 -27.50
C PHE A 384 8.15 13.81 -28.94
N ASN A 385 7.13 14.59 -29.29
CA ASN A 385 6.92 15.12 -30.64
C ASN A 385 6.90 14.03 -31.73
N TYR A 386 6.08 13.00 -31.52
CA TYR A 386 5.94 11.87 -32.44
C TYR A 386 5.56 12.23 -33.90
N PRO A 387 4.79 13.29 -34.23
CA PRO A 387 4.45 13.58 -35.62
C PRO A 387 5.69 13.92 -36.45
N GLU A 388 6.59 14.75 -35.93
CA GLU A 388 7.84 15.09 -36.60
C GLU A 388 8.73 13.86 -36.74
N LEU A 389 8.80 13.01 -35.70
CA LEU A 389 9.56 11.78 -35.75
C LEU A 389 9.05 10.82 -36.84
N ILE A 390 7.74 10.62 -36.96
CA ILE A 390 7.16 9.73 -37.97
C ILE A 390 7.44 10.25 -39.37
N SER A 391 7.24 11.54 -39.62
CA SER A 391 7.56 12.15 -40.91
C SER A 391 9.05 11.99 -41.27
N LEU A 392 9.95 12.16 -40.30
CA LEU A 392 11.37 11.93 -40.52
C LEU A 392 11.68 10.46 -40.81
N LEU A 393 11.07 9.52 -40.09
CA LEU A 393 11.27 8.09 -40.33
C LEU A 393 10.82 7.68 -41.73
N ASP A 394 9.70 8.21 -42.21
CA ASP A 394 9.23 7.98 -43.58
C ASP A 394 10.18 8.57 -44.62
N GLU A 395 10.72 9.79 -44.40
CA GLU A 395 11.77 10.37 -45.26
C GLU A 395 13.06 9.52 -45.28
N PHE A 396 13.49 8.97 -44.14
CA PHE A 396 14.66 8.10 -44.05
C PHE A 396 14.46 6.76 -44.75
N ARG A 397 13.23 6.23 -44.76
CA ARG A 397 12.90 4.97 -45.44
C ARG A 397 12.94 5.13 -46.96
N LEU A 398 12.47 6.26 -47.47
CA LEU A 398 12.44 6.55 -48.90
C LEU A 398 13.83 6.84 -49.50
N SER A 399 14.86 7.09 -48.68
CA SER A 399 16.25 7.28 -49.12
C SER A 399 17.24 6.37 -48.37
N PRO A 400 17.35 5.08 -48.78
CA PRO A 400 18.22 4.09 -48.13
C PRO A 400 19.72 4.25 -48.45
N ALA A 401 20.08 5.13 -49.39
CA ALA A 401 21.46 5.30 -49.84
C ALA A 401 22.31 5.95 -48.74
N ALA A 402 23.09 5.12 -48.04
CA ALA A 402 24.22 5.51 -47.19
C ALA A 402 23.98 6.71 -46.25
N GLY A 403 23.10 6.55 -45.24
CA GLY A 403 23.00 7.48 -44.11
C GLY A 403 22.00 8.64 -44.28
N GLY A 404 21.25 8.66 -45.38
CA GLY A 404 20.22 9.66 -45.67
C GLY A 404 20.80 10.93 -46.32
N ASN A 405 19.93 11.70 -46.99
CA ASN A 405 20.31 13.02 -47.53
C ASN A 405 20.87 13.92 -46.42
N ARG A 406 21.84 14.78 -46.73
CA ARG A 406 22.46 15.72 -45.75
C ARG A 406 21.41 16.55 -44.99
N GLU A 407 20.30 16.84 -45.65
CA GLU A 407 19.14 17.54 -45.07
C GLU A 407 18.36 16.69 -44.06
N THR A 408 18.10 15.40 -44.33
CA THR A 408 17.37 14.53 -43.40
C THR A 408 18.20 14.27 -42.14
N VAL A 409 19.52 14.12 -42.29
CA VAL A 409 20.46 14.03 -41.16
C VAL A 409 20.42 15.30 -40.31
N LEU A 410 20.39 16.48 -40.94
CA LEU A 410 20.32 17.76 -40.24
C LEU A 410 18.98 17.94 -39.52
N LYS A 411 17.86 17.59 -40.17
CA LYS A 411 16.53 17.57 -39.54
C LYS A 411 16.48 16.61 -38.34
N MET A 412 17.01 15.39 -38.47
CA MET A 412 17.07 14.43 -37.36
C MET A 412 17.94 14.93 -36.21
N THR A 413 19.08 15.56 -36.52
CA THR A 413 19.96 16.15 -35.52
C THR A 413 19.26 17.29 -34.77
N ASN A 414 18.45 18.10 -35.47
CA ASN A 414 17.66 19.16 -34.86
C ASN A 414 16.52 18.61 -34.00
N TYR A 415 15.84 17.55 -34.44
CA TYR A 415 14.83 16.85 -33.65
C TYR A 415 15.43 16.26 -32.36
N VAL A 416 16.57 15.58 -32.44
CA VAL A 416 17.23 15.02 -31.24
C VAL A 416 17.62 16.14 -30.24
N LYS A 417 17.98 17.34 -30.73
CA LYS A 417 18.24 18.51 -29.88
C LYS A 417 16.98 19.10 -29.25
N SER A 418 15.81 18.98 -29.89
CA SER A 418 14.54 19.49 -29.35
C SER A 418 13.92 18.54 -28.31
N VAL A 419 14.23 17.25 -28.40
CA VAL A 419 13.76 16.22 -27.46
C VAL A 419 14.51 16.28 -26.11
N PRO A 420 13.82 16.17 -24.96
CA PRO A 420 14.48 16.11 -23.66
C PRO A 420 15.46 14.94 -23.55
N ALA A 421 16.64 15.17 -22.96
CA ALA A 421 17.74 14.21 -22.94
C ALA A 421 17.40 12.84 -22.32
N TYR A 422 16.47 12.79 -21.37
CA TYR A 422 16.01 11.55 -20.75
C TYR A 422 15.22 10.62 -21.70
N TYR A 423 14.74 11.11 -22.85
CA TYR A 423 14.15 10.25 -23.90
C TYR A 423 15.19 9.54 -24.77
N TYR A 424 16.48 9.91 -24.72
CA TYR A 424 17.50 9.33 -25.60
C TYR A 424 17.69 7.82 -25.36
N LEU A 425 17.60 7.35 -24.12
CA LEU A 425 17.72 5.92 -23.82
C LEU A 425 16.52 5.11 -24.34
N PRO A 426 15.25 5.47 -24.05
CA PRO A 426 14.09 4.83 -24.67
C PRO A 426 14.10 4.87 -26.20
N LEU A 427 14.42 6.03 -26.80
CA LEU A 427 14.50 6.19 -28.26
C LEU A 427 15.56 5.28 -28.87
N ARG A 428 16.75 5.23 -28.27
CA ARG A 428 17.83 4.38 -28.73
C ARG A 428 17.46 2.90 -28.64
N LYS A 429 16.81 2.46 -27.55
CA LYS A 429 16.31 1.08 -27.43
C LYS A 429 15.28 0.75 -28.50
N ALA A 430 14.33 1.65 -28.74
CA ALA A 430 13.32 1.50 -29.79
C ALA A 430 13.98 1.33 -31.17
N PHE A 431 14.96 2.18 -31.53
CA PHE A 431 15.66 2.11 -32.82
C PHE A 431 16.67 0.97 -32.95
N GLN A 432 17.34 0.58 -31.86
CA GLN A 432 18.30 -0.52 -31.86
C GLN A 432 17.61 -1.87 -32.06
N SER A 433 16.43 -2.07 -31.47
CA SER A 433 15.72 -3.35 -31.57
C SER A 433 15.23 -3.69 -32.98
N ARG A 434 15.13 -2.71 -33.90
CA ARG A 434 14.34 -2.88 -35.15
C ARG A 434 15.01 -2.39 -36.44
N MET A 435 16.34 -2.37 -36.50
CA MET A 435 17.12 -2.01 -37.70
C MET A 435 16.75 -0.66 -38.34
N ILE A 436 17.02 0.44 -37.62
CA ILE A 436 17.14 1.76 -38.24
C ILE A 436 18.48 2.33 -37.81
N GLY A 437 19.44 2.47 -38.73
CA GLY A 437 20.77 3.05 -38.48
C GLY A 437 20.76 4.46 -37.87
N ALA A 438 19.57 5.06 -37.73
CA ALA A 438 19.30 6.32 -37.04
C ALA A 438 19.67 6.32 -35.55
N TRP A 439 19.81 5.15 -34.90
CA TRP A 439 20.32 5.08 -33.52
C TRP A 439 21.73 5.68 -33.38
N LYS A 440 22.51 5.75 -34.47
CA LYS A 440 23.85 6.37 -34.50
C LYS A 440 23.81 7.88 -34.30
N PHE A 441 22.71 8.54 -34.66
CA PHE A 441 22.53 9.99 -34.48
C PHE A 441 22.12 10.36 -33.05
N ILE A 442 21.67 9.39 -32.25
CA ILE A 442 21.31 9.63 -30.85
C ILE A 442 22.57 9.56 -29.99
N PRO A 443 22.89 10.62 -29.22
CA PRO A 443 24.00 10.61 -28.28
C PRO A 443 23.98 9.38 -27.37
N HIS A 444 25.15 8.84 -27.03
CA HIS A 444 25.22 7.72 -26.11
C HIS A 444 24.59 8.12 -24.76
N PRO A 445 23.72 7.30 -24.17
CA PRO A 445 23.10 7.60 -22.88
C PRO A 445 24.20 7.87 -21.84
N ARG A 446 24.35 9.12 -21.42
CA ARG A 446 25.16 9.46 -20.26
C ARG A 446 24.42 8.94 -19.02
N CYS A 447 25.16 8.40 -18.05
CA CYS A 447 24.59 7.82 -16.83
C CYS A 447 23.78 8.82 -15.97
N SER A 448 23.92 10.14 -16.19
CA SER A 448 23.05 11.15 -15.59
C SER A 448 22.72 12.25 -16.60
N TYR A 449 21.43 12.50 -16.78
CA TYR A 449 20.89 13.62 -17.56
C TYR A 449 20.77 14.90 -16.74
N LEU A 450 20.92 14.78 -15.42
CA LEU A 450 20.89 15.87 -14.47
C LEU A 450 22.29 16.43 -14.22
N PRO A 451 22.40 17.73 -13.90
CA PRO A 451 23.61 18.28 -13.29
C PRO A 451 24.13 17.40 -12.14
N HIS A 452 25.46 17.31 -12.03
CA HIS A 452 26.11 16.43 -11.05
C HIS A 452 25.67 16.76 -9.61
N GLU A 453 25.58 18.05 -9.30
CA GLU A 453 25.17 18.53 -7.98
C GLU A 453 23.76 18.07 -7.61
N LEU A 454 22.78 18.22 -8.51
CA LEU A 454 21.41 17.74 -8.31
C LEU A 454 21.37 16.21 -8.14
N THR A 455 22.20 15.50 -8.90
CA THR A 455 22.31 14.04 -8.78
C THR A 455 22.81 13.64 -7.39
N LEU A 456 23.81 14.33 -6.85
CA LEU A 456 24.32 14.12 -5.49
C LEU A 456 23.28 14.47 -4.43
N GLN A 457 22.56 15.58 -4.58
CA GLN A 457 21.49 15.97 -3.66
C GLN A 457 20.40 14.89 -3.57
N ILE A 458 19.94 14.36 -4.71
CA ILE A 458 18.94 13.27 -4.73
C ILE A 458 19.49 12.04 -4.03
N LYS A 459 20.72 11.62 -4.35
CA LYS A 459 21.37 10.47 -3.69
C LYS A 459 21.50 10.66 -2.18
N PHE A 460 21.86 11.87 -1.73
CA PHE A 460 21.96 12.20 -0.32
C PHE A 460 20.59 12.13 0.38
N MET A 461 19.53 12.64 -0.27
CA MET A 461 18.16 12.50 0.23
C MET A 461 17.72 11.03 0.33
N SER A 462 18.03 10.21 -0.67
CA SER A 462 17.77 8.75 -0.65
C SER A 462 18.54 8.05 0.47
N PHE A 463 19.80 8.43 0.72
CA PHE A 463 20.58 7.89 1.83
C PHE A 463 19.97 8.28 3.19
N LYS A 464 19.56 9.54 3.37
CA LYS A 464 18.87 10.01 4.58
C LYS A 464 17.54 9.25 4.78
N ALA A 465 16.79 9.02 3.72
CA ALA A 465 15.55 8.25 3.74
C ALA A 465 15.80 6.80 4.19
N ARG A 466 16.83 6.15 3.63
CA ARG A 466 17.24 4.79 4.01
C ARG A 466 17.55 4.71 5.51
N LYS A 467 18.36 5.64 6.03
CA LYS A 467 18.71 5.67 7.46
C LYS A 467 17.48 5.83 8.36
N GLN A 468 16.55 6.71 8.00
CA GLN A 468 15.30 6.91 8.77
C GLN A 468 14.40 5.67 8.73
N ARG A 469 14.25 5.06 7.55
CA ARG A 469 13.48 3.83 7.35
C ARG A 469 14.06 2.67 8.16
N ASP A 470 15.36 2.42 8.05
CA ASP A 470 16.02 1.30 8.72
C ASP A 470 15.96 1.45 10.25
N LYS A 471 15.98 2.69 10.76
CA LYS A 471 15.74 2.97 12.18
C LYS A 471 14.34 2.55 12.62
N LEU A 472 13.30 2.82 11.81
CA LEU A 472 11.93 2.41 12.11
C LEU A 472 11.79 0.88 12.07
N PHE A 473 12.35 0.21 11.08
CA PHE A 473 12.28 -1.26 10.98
C PHE A 473 12.97 -1.95 12.16
N LYS A 474 14.11 -1.43 12.62
CA LYS A 474 14.75 -1.93 13.85
C LYS A 474 13.85 -1.80 15.08
N CYS A 475 13.04 -0.74 15.17
CA CYS A 475 12.07 -0.61 16.27
C CYS A 475 10.92 -1.62 16.14
N VAL A 476 10.40 -1.83 14.93
CA VAL A 476 9.33 -2.80 14.66
C VAL A 476 9.81 -4.23 14.96
N GLN A 477 11.01 -4.60 14.51
CA GLN A 477 11.58 -5.91 14.80
C GLN A 477 11.72 -6.14 16.31
N LYS A 478 12.22 -5.14 17.05
CA LYS A 478 12.31 -5.22 18.52
C LYS A 478 10.94 -5.41 19.19
N GLN A 479 9.88 -4.79 18.66
CA GLN A 479 8.52 -5.00 19.17
C GLN A 479 8.06 -6.44 18.90
N LEU A 480 8.25 -6.94 17.68
CA LEU A 480 7.91 -8.31 17.31
C LEU A 480 8.69 -9.36 18.13
N ASP A 481 9.98 -9.13 18.37
CA ASP A 481 10.85 -10.02 19.15
C ASP A 481 10.50 -10.01 20.64
N SER A 482 10.26 -8.82 21.22
CA SER A 482 9.78 -8.69 22.59
C SER A 482 8.47 -9.46 22.75
N ASP A 483 7.54 -9.31 21.82
CA ASP A 483 6.26 -10.01 21.83
C ASP A 483 6.39 -11.53 21.63
N ALA A 484 7.40 -12.00 20.90
CA ALA A 484 7.69 -13.43 20.73
C ALA A 484 8.23 -14.05 22.03
N LEU A 485 9.13 -13.35 22.73
CA LEU A 485 9.63 -13.73 24.06
C LEU A 485 8.52 -13.69 25.12
N PHE A 486 7.53 -12.81 24.94
CA PHE A 486 6.34 -12.76 25.77
C PHE A 486 5.36 -13.90 25.49
N SER A 487 5.31 -14.46 24.27
CA SER A 487 4.37 -15.53 23.88
C SER A 487 4.93 -16.95 24.08
N ARG A 488 6.25 -17.12 24.17
CA ARG A 488 6.92 -18.36 24.60
C ARG A 488 7.45 -18.10 26.00
N GLY A 489 6.78 -18.60 27.04
CA GLY A 489 7.08 -18.38 28.47
C GLY A 489 8.55 -17.99 28.73
N GLY A 490 8.79 -16.69 28.84
CA GLY A 490 10.12 -16.10 28.96
C GLY A 490 10.32 -15.56 30.36
N THR A 491 11.18 -16.23 31.10
CA THR A 491 11.82 -15.80 32.35
C THR A 491 12.35 -14.37 32.27
N ASN A 492 12.02 -13.57 33.28
CA ASN A 492 12.43 -12.18 33.43
C ASN A 492 13.96 -12.02 33.47
N THR A 493 14.52 -11.19 32.58
CA THR A 493 15.74 -10.42 32.86
C THR A 493 15.70 -9.05 32.17
N GLY A 494 15.74 -7.98 32.97
CA GLY A 494 16.52 -6.77 32.65
C GLY A 494 15.89 -5.59 31.90
N GLN A 495 15.31 -4.66 32.67
CA GLN A 495 15.49 -3.19 32.67
C GLN A 495 15.57 -2.35 31.37
N SER A 496 14.81 -1.24 31.36
CA SER A 496 15.27 0.10 30.94
C SER A 496 14.29 1.19 31.39
N SER A 497 14.58 1.90 32.49
CA SER A 497 13.83 3.07 32.96
C SER A 497 14.30 4.36 32.26
N LYS A 498 13.38 5.19 31.78
CA LYS A 498 13.64 6.59 31.38
C LYS A 498 13.03 7.54 32.41
N GLN A 499 13.84 8.40 33.01
CA GLN A 499 13.38 9.47 33.91
C GLN A 499 12.76 10.63 33.12
N LEU A 500 11.62 11.14 33.56
CA LEU A 500 11.09 12.46 33.18
C LEU A 500 10.79 13.24 34.47
N SER A 501 11.45 14.39 34.63
CA SER A 501 11.26 15.32 35.74
C SER A 501 10.31 16.44 35.33
N SER A 502 9.16 16.56 35.99
CA SER A 502 8.50 17.86 36.16
C SER A 502 7.53 17.81 37.35
N LYS A 503 7.72 18.74 38.29
CA LYS A 503 6.93 18.89 39.51
C LYS A 503 5.64 19.63 39.20
N GLN A 504 4.50 18.94 39.16
CA GLN A 504 3.19 19.57 39.31
C GLN A 504 2.25 18.70 40.17
N SER A 505 1.42 19.39 40.95
CA SER A 505 0.63 18.92 42.10
C SER A 505 -0.23 17.67 41.85
N ILE A 506 -0.24 16.78 42.85
CA ILE A 506 -0.83 15.43 42.90
C ILE A 506 -2.35 15.44 42.68
N ALA A 507 -3.07 16.49 43.07
CA ALA A 507 -4.53 16.49 43.03
C ALA A 507 -5.11 16.73 41.62
N HIS A 508 -4.41 17.44 40.74
CA HIS A 508 -4.92 17.70 39.38
C HIS A 508 -4.61 16.53 38.40
N PHE A 509 -3.62 15.68 38.72
CA PHE A 509 -3.19 14.59 37.86
C PHE A 509 -4.03 13.30 38.03
N ILE A 510 -4.49 13.01 39.25
CA ILE A 510 -5.20 11.76 39.58
C ILE A 510 -6.55 11.62 38.85
N ASN A 511 -7.26 12.71 38.58
CA ASN A 511 -8.60 12.63 37.96
C ASN A 511 -8.62 12.61 36.42
N ASN A 512 -7.56 13.02 35.72
CA ASN A 512 -7.66 13.28 34.27
C ASN A 512 -6.74 12.45 33.35
N GLN A 513 -5.76 11.68 33.85
CA GLN A 513 -4.74 11.06 32.97
C GLN A 513 -4.40 9.58 33.24
N LEU A 514 -5.00 8.92 34.24
CA LEU A 514 -4.65 7.53 34.60
C LEU A 514 -5.16 6.44 33.63
N THR A 515 -6.00 6.78 32.64
CA THR A 515 -6.58 5.77 31.73
C THR A 515 -5.98 5.71 30.33
N SER A 516 -5.04 6.60 29.94
CA SER A 516 -4.56 6.64 28.55
C SER A 516 -3.04 6.54 28.34
N HIS A 517 -2.22 6.65 29.39
CA HIS A 517 -0.78 6.88 29.23
C HIS A 517 0.18 5.95 29.98
N ILE A 518 -0.27 4.83 30.52
CA ILE A 518 0.65 3.88 31.16
C ILE A 518 0.43 2.46 30.63
N ARG A 519 1.47 1.88 30.03
CA ARG A 519 1.45 0.49 29.55
C ARG A 519 1.60 -0.47 30.73
N GLN A 520 0.95 -1.63 30.63
CA GLN A 520 1.16 -2.72 31.57
C GLN A 520 2.66 -3.10 31.61
N GLY A 521 3.26 -3.13 32.79
CA GLY A 521 4.69 -3.37 32.98
C GLY A 521 5.60 -2.13 32.99
N GLU A 522 5.07 -0.91 32.83
CA GLU A 522 5.87 0.31 33.07
C GLU A 522 6.06 0.56 34.57
N THR A 523 7.30 0.89 34.94
CA THR A 523 7.70 1.37 36.27
C THR A 523 7.61 2.88 36.28
N VAL A 524 6.66 3.45 37.02
CA VAL A 524 6.50 4.89 37.17
C VAL A 524 7.12 5.32 38.50
N ILE A 525 8.11 6.20 38.46
CA ILE A 525 8.76 6.72 39.67
C ILE A 525 7.96 7.92 40.18
N PHE A 526 7.30 7.76 41.32
CA PHE A 526 6.58 8.82 42.04
C PHE A 526 7.38 9.20 43.30
N ASN A 527 7.91 10.43 43.38
CA ASN A 527 8.61 10.96 44.57
C ASN A 527 9.60 9.97 45.21
N GLY A 528 10.46 9.34 44.41
CA GLY A 528 11.46 8.38 44.88
C GLY A 528 10.94 6.95 45.12
N SER A 529 9.65 6.70 44.95
CA SER A 529 9.03 5.36 45.02
C SER A 529 8.67 4.87 43.63
N THR A 530 9.20 3.71 43.22
CA THR A 530 8.89 3.11 41.92
C THR A 530 7.63 2.25 42.04
N VAL A 531 6.55 2.64 41.35
CA VAL A 531 5.30 1.86 41.25
C VAL A 531 5.31 1.09 39.94
N THR A 532 5.33 -0.24 40.03
CA THR A 532 5.24 -1.13 38.88
C THR A 532 3.78 -1.48 38.64
N LEU A 533 3.23 -1.16 37.46
CA LEU A 533 1.88 -1.60 37.12
C LEU A 533 1.85 -3.10 36.84
N PRO A 534 0.88 -3.85 37.41
CA PRO A 534 0.79 -5.29 37.25
C PRO A 534 0.56 -5.65 35.78
N ILE A 535 1.36 -6.59 35.28
CA ILE A 535 1.11 -7.25 33.99
C ILE A 535 -0.09 -8.18 34.21
N THR A 536 -1.25 -7.89 33.64
CA THR A 536 -2.39 -8.81 33.70
C THR A 536 -2.15 -9.99 32.77
N ARG A 537 -1.32 -10.95 33.19
CA ARG A 537 -1.36 -12.31 32.67
C ARG A 537 -2.14 -13.14 33.67
N ARG A 538 -3.26 -13.72 33.22
CA ARG A 538 -3.72 -14.98 33.82
C ARG A 538 -2.62 -15.99 33.50
N ALA A 539 -1.76 -16.27 34.47
CA ALA A 539 -0.82 -17.36 34.37
C ALA A 539 -1.64 -18.66 34.34
N GLU A 540 -2.00 -19.13 33.15
CA GLU A 540 -2.65 -20.43 32.99
C GLU A 540 -1.63 -21.58 33.01
N ASP A 541 -0.32 -21.29 33.07
CA ASP A 541 0.75 -22.30 33.13
C ASP A 541 1.13 -22.61 34.59
N PRO A 542 0.77 -23.80 35.12
CA PRO A 542 1.03 -24.17 36.52
C PRO A 542 2.51 -24.34 36.86
N LEU A 543 3.40 -24.33 35.86
CA LEU A 543 4.84 -24.51 36.01
C LEU A 543 5.60 -23.19 36.24
N VAL A 544 5.04 -22.04 35.85
CA VAL A 544 5.73 -20.74 36.00
C VAL A 544 5.81 -20.30 37.47
N GLY A 545 4.87 -20.75 38.31
CA GLY A 545 4.87 -20.45 39.75
C GLY A 545 5.88 -21.23 40.59
N CYS A 546 6.75 -22.06 39.99
CA CYS A 546 7.66 -22.94 40.75
C CYS A 546 9.13 -22.45 40.76
N THR A 547 9.49 -21.40 40.03
CA THR A 547 10.87 -20.89 39.95
C THR A 547 11.12 -19.68 40.84
N ASN A 548 10.08 -18.88 41.11
CA ASN A 548 10.17 -17.70 41.97
C ASN A 548 9.06 -17.74 43.04
N LEU A 549 9.46 -17.86 44.31
CA LEU A 549 8.52 -17.97 45.43
C LEU A 549 7.62 -16.73 45.58
N HIS A 550 8.07 -15.57 45.13
CA HIS A 550 7.30 -14.32 45.23
C HIS A 550 6.13 -14.23 44.24
N ASP A 551 6.12 -15.09 43.21
CA ASP A 551 5.05 -15.13 42.22
C ASP A 551 3.89 -16.06 42.64
N VAL A 552 4.06 -16.80 43.76
CA VAL A 552 3.03 -17.70 44.30
C VAL A 552 2.00 -16.90 45.11
N ASN A 553 0.77 -16.85 44.63
CA ASN A 553 -0.32 -16.22 45.35
C ASN A 553 -0.59 -16.97 46.67
N ARG A 554 -0.83 -16.23 47.76
CA ARG A 554 -1.03 -16.80 49.12
C ARG A 554 -2.10 -17.89 49.17
N ARG A 555 -3.16 -17.76 48.36
CA ARG A 555 -4.26 -18.75 48.27
C ARG A 555 -3.82 -20.09 47.69
N GLU A 556 -2.77 -20.10 46.88
CA GLU A 556 -2.28 -21.29 46.18
C GLU A 556 -0.97 -21.83 46.78
N LEU A 557 -0.47 -21.20 47.85
CA LEU A 557 0.85 -21.49 48.42
C LEU A 557 1.03 -22.96 48.79
N ILE A 558 0.07 -23.55 49.50
CA ILE A 558 0.14 -24.96 49.93
C ILE A 558 0.16 -25.89 48.71
N ALA A 559 -0.71 -25.63 47.73
CA ALA A 559 -0.78 -26.43 46.51
C ALA A 559 0.47 -26.27 45.64
N ALA A 560 1.04 -25.06 45.56
CA ALA A 560 2.29 -24.78 44.85
C ALA A 560 3.48 -25.45 45.53
N VAL A 561 3.57 -25.42 46.87
CA VAL A 561 4.61 -26.13 47.63
C VAL A 561 4.51 -27.64 47.44
N MET A 562 3.30 -28.21 47.44
CA MET A 562 3.12 -29.64 47.14
C MET A 562 3.52 -29.99 45.71
N ARG A 563 3.24 -29.12 44.72
CA ARG A 563 3.70 -29.30 43.34
C ARG A 563 5.22 -29.19 43.22
N MET A 564 5.84 -28.19 43.85
CA MET A 564 7.30 -28.03 43.87
C MET A 564 7.97 -29.22 44.53
N ARG A 565 7.41 -29.71 45.64
CA ARG A 565 7.86 -30.93 46.32
C ARG A 565 7.76 -32.14 45.40
N HIS A 566 6.62 -32.32 44.73
CA HIS A 566 6.42 -33.42 43.80
C HIS A 566 7.40 -33.33 42.61
N LEU A 567 7.62 -32.15 42.03
CA LEU A 567 8.58 -31.94 40.94
C LEU A 567 10.04 -32.12 41.37
N PHE A 568 10.37 -31.86 42.63
CA PHE A 568 11.71 -32.09 43.17
C PHE A 568 12.01 -33.57 43.38
N TYR A 569 11.01 -34.36 43.78
CA TYR A 569 11.16 -35.78 44.08
C TYR A 569 10.82 -36.72 42.91
N HIS A 570 10.24 -36.22 41.80
CA HIS A 570 9.92 -37.02 40.61
C HIS A 570 10.67 -36.49 39.37
N ASP A 571 11.29 -37.43 38.64
CA ASP A 571 12.18 -37.16 37.49
C ASP A 571 11.46 -36.31 36.40
N PRO A 572 12.10 -35.31 35.77
CA PRO A 572 11.45 -34.37 34.86
C PRO A 572 10.83 -35.03 33.61
N ALA A 573 11.29 -36.24 33.26
CA ALA A 573 10.88 -36.96 32.06
C ALA A 573 9.40 -37.38 32.06
N GLU A 574 8.79 -37.69 33.22
CA GLU A 574 7.39 -38.12 33.27
C GLU A 574 6.39 -36.96 33.17
N ASN A 575 6.80 -35.74 33.54
CA ASN A 575 5.87 -34.60 33.65
C ASN A 575 5.76 -33.76 32.36
N ILE A 576 6.75 -33.81 31.47
CA ILE A 576 6.67 -33.17 30.14
C ILE A 576 5.61 -33.86 29.26
N ALA A 577 5.40 -35.18 29.44
CA ALA A 577 4.39 -35.95 28.70
C ALA A 577 2.93 -35.53 29.00
N ARG A 578 2.66 -34.89 30.15
CA ARG A 578 1.30 -34.50 30.56
C ARG A 578 0.94 -33.04 30.23
N ALA A 579 1.90 -32.21 29.84
CA ALA A 579 1.72 -30.76 29.62
C ALA A 579 1.59 -30.34 28.14
N GLY A 580 1.38 -31.29 27.21
CA GLY A 580 1.13 -30.98 25.80
C GLY A 580 -0.23 -30.30 25.59
N ARG A 581 -0.26 -28.96 25.62
CA ARG A 581 -1.45 -28.14 25.32
C ARG A 581 -1.61 -27.86 23.82
N THR A 582 -2.85 -28.00 23.37
CA THR A 582 -3.60 -27.32 22.30
C THR A 582 -2.83 -26.72 21.10
N ASN A 583 -3.15 -27.26 19.92
CA ASN A 583 -2.78 -26.85 18.55
C ASN A 583 -1.30 -26.94 18.18
N ILE A 584 -0.80 -28.18 18.10
CA ILE A 584 0.44 -28.50 17.38
C ILE A 584 0.04 -29.04 15.99
N PRO A 585 0.56 -28.50 14.87
CA PRO A 585 0.38 -29.12 13.56
C PRO A 585 1.02 -30.51 13.56
N SER A 586 0.27 -31.53 13.14
CA SER A 586 0.68 -32.95 13.12
C SER A 586 1.96 -33.23 12.30
N THR A 587 2.41 -32.28 11.49
CA THR A 587 3.64 -32.37 10.69
C THR A 587 4.92 -32.14 11.47
N LEU A 588 4.89 -31.40 12.60
CA LEU A 588 6.09 -31.13 13.41
C LEU A 588 6.43 -32.26 14.39
N THR A 589 5.42 -33.04 14.79
CA THR A 589 5.62 -34.19 15.69
C THR A 589 6.20 -35.41 14.98
N GLY A 590 6.02 -35.53 13.66
CA GLY A 590 6.54 -36.66 12.87
C GLY A 590 8.03 -36.56 12.52
N GLN A 591 8.67 -35.39 12.69
CA GLN A 591 10.08 -35.20 12.34
C GLN A 591 11.07 -35.61 13.44
N HIS A 592 10.59 -35.85 14.67
CA HIS A 592 11.41 -36.27 15.81
C HIS A 592 11.18 -37.73 16.24
N THR A 593 10.39 -38.48 15.48
CA THR A 593 10.25 -39.93 15.66
C THR A 593 11.22 -40.64 14.73
N ASP A 594 12.34 -41.10 15.27
CA ASP A 594 13.20 -42.08 14.60
C ASP A 594 12.41 -43.40 14.48
N PHE A 595 11.78 -43.61 13.32
CA PHE A 595 11.24 -44.91 12.96
C PHE A 595 12.37 -45.78 12.40
N PRO A 596 12.72 -46.92 13.03
CA PRO A 596 13.67 -47.85 12.45
C PRO A 596 13.07 -48.46 11.18
N VAL A 597 13.81 -48.37 10.09
CA VAL A 597 13.54 -48.98 8.80
C VAL A 597 13.41 -50.50 8.95
N VAL A 598 12.19 -51.02 8.77
CA VAL A 598 11.95 -52.40 8.34
C VAL A 598 10.86 -52.34 7.29
N GLY A 599 11.19 -52.77 6.08
CA GLY A 599 10.35 -52.66 4.91
C GLY A 599 9.23 -53.70 4.82
N GLN A 600 8.56 -53.57 3.68
CA GLN A 600 7.67 -54.52 3.01
C GLN A 600 6.16 -54.44 3.33
N GLU A 601 5.45 -53.90 2.34
CA GLU A 601 4.03 -54.10 2.07
C GLU A 601 3.70 -55.60 2.01
N VAL A 602 2.66 -56.04 2.74
CA VAL A 602 1.68 -57.04 2.27
C VAL A 602 0.34 -56.77 2.99
N GLU A 603 -0.73 -56.65 2.20
CA GLU A 603 -2.13 -56.65 2.64
C GLU A 603 -2.49 -57.91 3.44
N GLN A 604 -3.28 -57.77 4.50
CA GLN A 604 -4.45 -58.63 4.76
C GLN A 604 -5.21 -58.15 5.99
N PHE A 605 -6.49 -57.83 5.77
CA PHE A 605 -7.51 -57.63 6.81
C PHE A 605 -7.69 -58.91 7.63
N HIS A 606 -7.57 -58.82 8.96
CA HIS A 606 -8.29 -59.71 9.88
C HIS A 606 -8.56 -59.03 11.23
N ASP A 607 -9.72 -59.38 11.78
CA ASP A 607 -10.44 -58.70 12.86
C ASP A 607 -9.65 -58.52 14.17
N ILE A 608 -9.61 -57.28 14.67
CA ILE A 608 -9.12 -56.97 16.01
C ILE A 608 -10.30 -57.08 17.00
N PRO A 609 -10.30 -58.02 17.97
CA PRO A 609 -11.39 -58.11 18.93
C PRO A 609 -11.39 -56.88 19.86
N SER A 610 -12.59 -56.38 20.15
CA SER A 610 -12.80 -55.16 20.95
C SER A 610 -12.04 -55.18 22.28
N ILE A 611 -11.61 -54.01 22.74
CA ILE A 611 -10.85 -53.75 23.99
C ILE A 611 -11.49 -54.46 25.22
N ARG A 612 -12.80 -54.71 25.16
CA ARG A 612 -13.57 -55.40 26.20
C ARG A 612 -13.20 -56.88 26.32
N LEU A 613 -12.99 -57.59 25.20
CA LEU A 613 -12.57 -58.99 25.19
C LEU A 613 -11.14 -59.14 25.72
N ARG A 614 -10.25 -58.23 25.34
CA ARG A 614 -8.84 -58.23 25.79
C ARG A 614 -8.71 -58.04 27.30
N ARG A 615 -9.56 -57.20 27.90
CA ARG A 615 -9.66 -57.04 29.37
C ARG A 615 -10.26 -58.24 30.09
N GLN A 616 -11.03 -59.07 29.40
CA GLN A 616 -11.61 -60.29 29.98
C GLN A 616 -10.58 -61.42 29.98
N MET A 617 -9.87 -61.61 28.86
CA MET A 617 -8.77 -62.59 28.78
C MET A 617 -7.62 -62.30 29.76
N LEU A 618 -7.26 -61.02 29.95
CA LEU A 618 -6.24 -60.64 30.94
C LEU A 618 -6.69 -60.90 32.38
N ARG A 619 -8.00 -60.77 32.69
CA ARG A 619 -8.54 -61.12 34.01
C ARG A 619 -8.55 -62.62 34.26
N ASP A 620 -8.86 -63.41 33.24
CA ASP A 620 -8.86 -64.87 33.36
C ASP A 620 -7.43 -65.45 33.44
N GLN A 621 -6.46 -64.84 32.77
CA GLN A 621 -5.03 -65.17 32.96
C GLN A 621 -4.52 -64.80 34.36
N TRP A 622 -4.98 -63.67 34.93
CA TRP A 622 -4.58 -63.28 36.28
C TRP A 622 -5.17 -64.23 37.34
N ARG A 623 -6.43 -64.65 37.17
CA ARG A 623 -7.08 -65.65 38.05
C ARG A 623 -6.41 -67.02 37.99
N LYS A 624 -5.94 -67.46 36.82
CA LYS A 624 -5.19 -68.72 36.69
C LYS A 624 -3.79 -68.68 37.31
N LYS A 625 -3.19 -67.50 37.47
CA LYS A 625 -1.82 -67.34 37.97
C LYS A 625 -1.72 -67.20 39.50
N TYR A 626 -2.81 -66.83 40.18
CA TYR A 626 -2.79 -66.49 41.61
C TYR A 626 -3.87 -67.18 42.46
N ALA A 627 -4.59 -68.17 41.93
CA ALA A 627 -5.63 -68.91 42.67
C ALA A 627 -5.18 -70.32 43.10
N GLY A 628 -3.92 -70.46 43.53
CA GLY A 628 -3.34 -71.74 43.92
C GLY A 628 -2.26 -71.63 44.99
N GLU A 629 -2.54 -70.89 46.07
CA GLU A 629 -1.88 -71.07 47.37
C GLU A 629 -2.96 -70.97 48.46
N SER A 630 -3.48 -72.14 48.84
CA SER A 630 -4.11 -72.46 50.11
C SER A 630 -3.61 -73.85 50.48
#